data_AF-A0A6N3FZF8-F1
#
_entry.id   AF-A0A6N3FZF8-F1
#
_cell.length_a   1.000
_cell.length_b   1.000
_cell.length_c   1.000
_cell.angle_alpha   90.00
_cell.angle_beta   90.00
_cell.angle_gamma   90.00
#
_symmetry.space_group_name_H-M   'P 1'
#
loop_
_entity.id
_entity.type
_entity.pdbx_description
1 polymer ?
#
loop_
_entity_poly.entity_id
_entity_poly.type
_entity_poly.pdbx_seq_one_letter_code
_entity_poly.pdbx_strand_id
1 'polypeptide(L)'
;MNVRKASQALSARFYFASSGGEIQEGREKADETIPPSAAEPGKGFFLSFFVPRRGFWVTPLLLDLNFLVFLAMCLSGVGIFFPDNVDLLHWGADFAPLTLTGDYWRVLTCNYVHVGLIHLAMNMYALLFIGLFLEPLAGSRRMAMAYVLSGLYASLASLSVNAEWIAAGASGAIFGLYGLFFAYLLLRRGGEERRNTLLVSIAVFILYNLLFGMRDDSVDNAAHVGGLGCGFLLGLAYGMSDKVREKSKRMVVACLAEFVLLSEFICWFSALTHGMPPDYQDVREVWRSGLLEDYIRNGDSEIHPEENGMGQNTEYTVVEGWTMTDQDVWIPFSDEASGFSFRYPSNWHRKPDGWSDFRIENGLNWMTVEYSDAAADTDARKMKDALKRSVCDEEGRLLDGCTCETVVLNGTEFVKVSSPQRISLTGKKWIEARRTTYGYYKDNPLRCMTIVQWATSEPFRKEMDEMAQSFFIREP
;
A
#
# COMPACT_ATOMS: atom_id res chain seq x y z
N MET A 1 42.55 -19.64 -20.79
CA MET A 1 41.83 -19.99 -19.55
C MET A 1 40.41 -19.47 -19.71
N ASN A 2 39.49 -20.37 -19.99
CA ASN A 2 38.21 -20.08 -20.64
C ASN A 2 37.09 -19.84 -19.63
N VAL A 3 36.35 -18.76 -19.88
CA VAL A 3 35.01 -18.49 -19.35
C VAL A 3 34.05 -19.52 -19.95
N ARG A 4 33.90 -20.67 -19.28
CA ARG A 4 32.86 -21.69 -19.49
C ARG A 4 32.93 -22.65 -18.29
N LYS A 5 32.27 -22.30 -17.18
CA LYS A 5 31.95 -23.23 -16.06
C LYS A 5 30.98 -22.54 -15.09
N ALA A 6 29.71 -22.41 -15.50
CA ALA A 6 28.56 -22.26 -14.61
C ALA A 6 27.21 -22.42 -15.36
N SER A 7 27.14 -23.30 -16.37
CA SER A 7 25.85 -23.79 -16.88
C SER A 7 25.96 -25.29 -17.16
N GLN A 8 25.59 -26.08 -16.15
CA GLN A 8 25.21 -27.50 -16.22
C GLN A 8 25.11 -28.04 -14.78
N ALA A 9 23.99 -27.78 -14.13
CA ALA A 9 23.55 -28.50 -12.94
C ALA A 9 22.04 -28.30 -12.76
N LEU A 10 21.23 -28.96 -13.59
CA LEU A 10 19.85 -29.36 -13.26
C LEU A 10 19.27 -30.19 -14.42
N SER A 11 19.74 -31.43 -14.54
CA SER A 11 19.11 -32.48 -15.36
C SER A 11 18.99 -33.75 -14.51
N ALA A 12 18.05 -33.75 -13.57
CA ALA A 12 17.66 -34.98 -12.89
C ALA A 12 16.67 -35.75 -13.77
N ARG A 13 17.18 -36.77 -14.47
CA ARG A 13 16.38 -37.82 -15.13
C ARG A 13 15.78 -38.73 -14.06
N PHE A 14 14.47 -38.89 -14.04
CA PHE A 14 13.80 -39.98 -13.35
C PHE A 14 13.96 -41.27 -14.16
N TYR A 15 14.60 -42.28 -13.57
CA TYR A 15 14.57 -43.67 -14.02
C TYR A 15 13.35 -44.35 -13.38
N PHE A 16 12.42 -44.85 -14.20
CA PHE A 16 11.48 -45.90 -13.77
C PHE A 16 12.01 -47.24 -14.29
N ALA A 17 12.21 -48.17 -13.37
CA ALA A 17 12.53 -49.57 -13.65
C ALA A 17 11.30 -50.26 -14.26
N SER A 18 11.45 -50.86 -15.44
CA SER A 18 10.49 -51.83 -15.96
C SER A 18 10.97 -53.25 -15.61
N SER A 19 10.15 -53.97 -14.86
CA SER A 19 10.23 -55.43 -14.74
C SER A 19 9.73 -56.05 -16.04
N GLY A 20 10.48 -57.04 -16.55
CA GLY A 20 10.26 -57.68 -17.84
C GLY A 20 9.06 -58.63 -17.92
N GLY A 21 8.69 -58.94 -19.16
CA GLY A 21 7.76 -59.99 -19.58
C GLY A 21 7.65 -60.01 -21.10
N GLU A 22 7.96 -61.13 -21.72
CA GLU A 22 8.16 -61.36 -23.16
C GLU A 22 6.87 -61.41 -24.03
N ILE A 23 7.01 -60.89 -25.26
CA ILE A 23 6.53 -61.38 -26.57
C ILE A 23 5.06 -61.82 -26.74
N GLN A 24 4.32 -61.12 -27.62
CA GLN A 24 3.62 -61.74 -28.76
C GLN A 24 3.29 -60.73 -29.88
N GLU A 25 3.80 -61.00 -31.08
CA GLU A 25 3.39 -60.35 -32.34
C GLU A 25 1.97 -60.78 -32.72
N GLY A 26 1.11 -59.81 -33.10
CA GLY A 26 -0.22 -60.12 -33.61
C GLY A 26 -1.05 -58.89 -33.98
N ARG A 27 -0.96 -58.51 -35.25
CA ARG A 27 -1.97 -57.88 -36.14
C ARG A 27 -3.04 -56.88 -35.61
N GLU A 28 -3.18 -55.84 -36.43
CA GLU A 28 -4.37 -55.07 -36.83
C GLU A 28 -4.67 -53.71 -36.20
N LYS A 29 -4.57 -52.70 -37.09
CA LYS A 29 -4.97 -51.29 -37.04
C LYS A 29 -6.14 -50.96 -36.10
N ALA A 30 -5.88 -50.07 -35.16
CA ALA A 30 -6.80 -48.99 -34.79
C ALA A 30 -5.99 -47.71 -34.57
N ASP A 31 -6.49 -46.61 -35.12
CA ASP A 31 -5.93 -45.27 -35.11
C ASP A 31 -5.99 -44.67 -33.69
N GLU A 32 -4.99 -44.97 -32.85
CA GLU A 32 -4.71 -44.21 -31.64
C GLU A 32 -3.73 -43.09 -31.97
N THR A 33 -4.28 -41.90 -32.18
CA THR A 33 -3.51 -40.66 -32.24
C THR A 33 -2.91 -40.38 -30.86
N ILE A 34 -1.69 -40.88 -30.66
CA ILE A 34 -0.77 -40.47 -29.59
C ILE A 34 -0.72 -38.93 -29.60
N PRO A 35 -1.00 -38.24 -28.48
CA PRO A 35 -0.89 -36.78 -28.45
C PRO A 35 0.54 -36.40 -28.79
N PRO A 36 0.76 -35.37 -29.63
CA PRO A 36 2.11 -35.05 -30.09
C PRO A 36 3.01 -34.76 -28.90
N SER A 37 4.08 -35.56 -28.81
CA SER A 37 5.30 -35.28 -28.06
C SER A 37 5.62 -33.79 -28.13
N ALA A 38 5.92 -33.19 -26.98
CA ALA A 38 6.25 -31.79 -26.76
C ALA A 38 6.94 -31.15 -27.98
N ALA A 39 6.14 -30.50 -28.83
CA ALA A 39 6.66 -29.72 -29.94
C ALA A 39 7.48 -28.56 -29.37
N GLU A 40 8.67 -28.33 -29.92
CA GLU A 40 9.47 -27.17 -29.54
C GLU A 40 8.62 -25.90 -29.68
N PRO A 41 8.66 -24.98 -28.70
CA PRO A 41 7.89 -23.75 -28.78
C PRO A 41 8.38 -22.94 -29.98
N GLY A 42 7.61 -22.98 -31.07
CA GLY A 42 7.90 -22.21 -32.29
C GLY A 42 7.96 -20.71 -31.99
N LYS A 43 8.54 -19.94 -32.92
CA LYS A 43 8.79 -18.48 -32.80
C LYS A 43 7.55 -17.59 -32.55
N GLY A 44 6.37 -18.15 -32.29
CA GLY A 44 5.14 -17.46 -31.89
C GLY A 44 4.48 -18.02 -30.61
N PHE A 45 5.13 -18.92 -29.87
CA PHE A 45 4.55 -19.52 -28.65
C PHE A 45 4.25 -18.45 -27.58
N PHE A 46 5.18 -17.52 -27.34
CA PHE A 46 4.96 -16.44 -26.38
C PHE A 46 3.90 -15.44 -26.83
N LEU A 47 3.91 -15.04 -28.10
CA LEU A 47 2.88 -14.15 -28.66
C LEU A 47 1.49 -14.78 -28.61
N SER A 48 1.39 -16.11 -28.57
CA SER A 48 0.09 -16.79 -28.53
C SER A 48 -0.70 -16.53 -27.25
N PHE A 49 -0.05 -16.13 -26.14
CA PHE A 49 -0.72 -15.77 -24.89
C PHE A 49 -1.41 -14.41 -24.93
N PHE A 50 -1.04 -13.55 -25.88
CA PHE A 50 -1.57 -12.21 -26.10
C PHE A 50 -2.59 -12.15 -27.24
N VAL A 51 -2.99 -13.30 -27.80
CA VAL A 51 -3.94 -13.34 -28.92
C VAL A 51 -5.24 -13.97 -28.45
N PRO A 52 -6.34 -13.20 -28.38
CA PRO A 52 -7.67 -13.70 -28.08
C PRO A 52 -8.09 -14.85 -29.00
N ARG A 53 -8.53 -15.97 -28.43
CA ARG A 53 -9.00 -17.16 -29.17
C ARG A 53 -10.30 -17.70 -28.60
N ARG A 54 -11.03 -18.49 -29.39
CA ARG A 54 -12.29 -19.09 -28.94
C ARG A 54 -12.03 -20.00 -27.73
N GLY A 55 -12.63 -19.64 -26.59
CA GLY A 55 -12.45 -20.35 -25.30
C GLY A 55 -11.22 -19.93 -24.49
N PHE A 56 -10.43 -18.97 -24.99
CA PHE A 56 -9.27 -18.38 -24.32
C PHE A 56 -9.06 -16.94 -24.83
N TRP A 57 -9.99 -16.05 -24.51
CA TRP A 57 -9.96 -14.65 -24.97
C TRP A 57 -9.96 -13.65 -23.83
N VAL A 58 -10.38 -14.04 -22.63
CA VAL A 58 -10.40 -13.15 -21.46
C VAL A 58 -9.02 -13.03 -20.85
N THR A 59 -8.25 -14.11 -20.74
CA THR A 59 -6.87 -14.02 -20.23
C THR A 59 -6.01 -13.10 -21.10
N PRO A 60 -5.94 -13.28 -22.45
CA PRO A 60 -5.22 -12.33 -23.30
C PRO A 60 -5.74 -10.89 -23.18
N LEU A 61 -7.07 -10.71 -23.18
CA LEU A 61 -7.67 -9.37 -23.07
C LEU A 61 -7.27 -8.67 -21.77
N LEU A 62 -7.30 -9.38 -20.64
CA LEU A 62 -6.93 -8.78 -19.35
C LEU A 62 -5.43 -8.48 -19.30
N LEU A 63 -4.57 -9.35 -19.86
CA LEU A 63 -3.15 -9.05 -20.02
C LEU A 63 -2.96 -7.77 -20.84
N ASP A 64 -3.53 -7.74 -22.04
CA ASP A 64 -3.42 -6.62 -22.98
C ASP A 64 -3.92 -5.31 -22.36
N LEU A 65 -5.06 -5.31 -21.67
CA LEU A 65 -5.59 -4.12 -20.99
C LEU A 65 -4.62 -3.57 -19.94
N ASN A 66 -4.07 -4.44 -19.08
CA ASN A 66 -3.11 -4.02 -18.06
C ASN A 66 -1.81 -3.48 -18.68
N PHE A 67 -1.31 -4.15 -19.73
CA PHE A 67 -0.13 -3.67 -20.46
C PHE A 67 -0.39 -2.33 -21.16
N LEU A 68 -1.55 -2.15 -21.79
CA LEU A 68 -1.91 -0.92 -22.49
C LEU A 68 -2.12 0.25 -21.54
N VAL A 69 -2.78 0.04 -20.40
CA VAL A 69 -2.94 1.09 -19.36
C VAL A 69 -1.57 1.49 -18.82
N PHE A 70 -0.72 0.52 -18.46
CA PHE A 70 0.61 0.84 -17.96
C PHE A 70 1.51 1.52 -19.02
N LEU A 71 1.41 1.09 -20.29
CA LEU A 71 2.10 1.77 -21.39
C LEU A 71 1.61 3.21 -21.53
N ALA A 72 0.30 3.46 -21.45
CA ALA A 72 -0.27 4.80 -21.52
C ALA A 72 0.16 5.68 -20.33
N MET A 73 0.26 5.11 -19.12
CA MET A 73 0.86 5.77 -17.96
C MET A 73 2.28 6.24 -18.26
N CYS A 74 3.15 5.33 -18.71
CA CYS A 74 4.55 5.64 -19.04
C CYS A 74 4.67 6.69 -20.16
N LEU A 75 3.85 6.59 -21.21
CA LEU A 75 3.83 7.56 -22.32
C LEU A 75 3.35 8.95 -21.88
N SER A 76 2.60 9.03 -20.78
CA SER A 76 2.12 10.29 -20.20
C SER A 76 3.08 10.89 -19.16
N GLY A 77 4.25 10.28 -18.96
CA GLY A 77 5.31 10.78 -18.08
C GLY A 77 5.41 10.10 -16.71
N VAL A 78 4.55 9.11 -16.42
CA VAL A 78 4.60 8.37 -15.14
C VAL A 78 5.87 7.51 -15.07
N GLY A 79 6.53 7.51 -13.90
CA GLY A 79 7.74 6.73 -13.66
C GLY A 79 7.56 5.22 -13.90
N ILE A 80 8.47 4.58 -14.65
CA ILE A 80 8.35 3.16 -15.03
C ILE A 80 8.54 2.22 -13.83
N PHE A 81 9.45 2.53 -12.93
CA PHE A 81 9.80 1.66 -11.80
C PHE A 81 9.18 2.12 -10.48
N PHE A 82 9.07 3.43 -10.30
CA PHE A 82 8.59 4.07 -9.08
C PHE A 82 7.66 5.24 -9.48
N PRO A 83 6.39 4.98 -9.82
CA PRO A 83 5.38 6.01 -9.99
C PRO A 83 5.11 6.76 -8.69
N ASP A 84 4.86 8.06 -8.77
CA ASP A 84 4.41 8.85 -7.62
C ASP A 84 2.94 8.60 -7.32
N ASN A 85 2.56 8.76 -6.05
CA ASN A 85 1.18 8.57 -5.59
C ASN A 85 0.18 9.48 -6.33
N VAL A 86 0.56 10.72 -6.64
CA VAL A 86 -0.28 11.66 -7.41
C VAL A 86 -0.55 11.15 -8.81
N ASP A 87 0.47 10.63 -9.49
CA ASP A 87 0.32 10.06 -10.83
C ASP A 87 -0.63 8.85 -10.79
N LEU A 88 -0.49 7.98 -9.79
CA LEU A 88 -1.38 6.84 -9.58
C LEU A 88 -2.83 7.29 -9.38
N LEU A 89 -3.06 8.33 -8.58
CA LEU A 89 -4.39 8.90 -8.35
C LEU A 89 -4.98 9.52 -9.62
N HIS A 90 -4.20 10.19 -10.47
CA HIS A 90 -4.70 10.68 -11.77
C HIS A 90 -5.11 9.55 -12.70
N TRP A 91 -4.42 8.40 -12.65
CA TRP A 91 -4.73 7.23 -13.45
C TRP A 91 -5.86 6.36 -12.90
N GLY A 92 -6.38 6.69 -11.72
CA GLY A 92 -7.54 6.02 -11.15
C GLY A 92 -7.23 4.98 -10.10
N ALA A 93 -6.10 5.11 -9.38
CA ALA A 93 -5.89 4.39 -8.14
C ALA A 93 -7.03 4.68 -7.14
N ASP A 94 -7.30 3.69 -6.29
CA ASP A 94 -8.34 3.75 -5.26
C ASP A 94 -7.80 4.47 -4.03
N PHE A 95 -8.58 5.40 -3.50
CA PHE A 95 -8.23 6.19 -2.32
C PHE A 95 -9.52 6.72 -1.71
N ALA A 96 -9.84 6.34 -0.47
CA ALA A 96 -11.18 6.55 0.08
C ALA A 96 -11.66 8.01 0.05
N PRO A 97 -10.83 9.02 0.37
CA PRO A 97 -11.23 10.41 0.28
C PRO A 97 -11.65 10.88 -1.11
N LEU A 98 -11.20 10.24 -2.19
CA LEU A 98 -11.66 10.52 -3.55
C LEU A 98 -12.77 9.56 -3.97
N THR A 99 -12.60 8.26 -3.73
CA THR A 99 -13.55 7.24 -4.17
C THR A 99 -14.90 7.44 -3.50
N LEU A 100 -14.97 7.59 -2.17
CA LEU A 100 -16.24 7.64 -1.43
C LEU A 100 -16.99 8.96 -1.58
N THR A 101 -16.30 10.03 -2.01
CA THR A 101 -16.84 11.38 -2.16
C THR A 101 -17.31 11.70 -3.58
N GLY A 102 -17.29 10.73 -4.52
CA GLY A 102 -17.86 10.89 -5.85
C GLY A 102 -17.10 10.26 -7.02
N ASP A 103 -15.85 9.83 -6.85
CA ASP A 103 -15.06 9.19 -7.92
C ASP A 103 -15.25 7.68 -7.88
N TYR A 104 -16.51 7.22 -7.87
CA TYR A 104 -16.87 5.82 -7.65
C TYR A 104 -16.27 4.86 -8.69
N TRP A 105 -15.85 5.37 -9.84
CA TRP A 105 -15.20 4.59 -10.90
C TRP A 105 -13.83 4.03 -10.48
N ARG A 106 -13.20 4.61 -9.44
CA ARG A 106 -11.88 4.20 -8.92
C ARG A 106 -11.83 2.76 -8.43
N VAL A 107 -12.92 2.26 -7.85
CA VAL A 107 -13.05 0.85 -7.40
C VAL A 107 -12.91 -0.16 -8.54
N LEU A 108 -13.07 0.29 -9.79
CA LEU A 108 -12.86 -0.55 -10.96
C LEU A 108 -11.50 -0.26 -11.60
N THR A 109 -11.15 1.01 -11.82
CA THR A 109 -9.93 1.39 -12.55
C THR A 109 -8.65 1.06 -11.80
N CYS A 110 -8.66 1.06 -10.46
CA CYS A 110 -7.48 0.73 -9.65
C CYS A 110 -6.94 -0.67 -9.97
N ASN A 111 -7.79 -1.59 -10.43
CA ASN A 111 -7.43 -2.94 -10.84
C ASN A 111 -6.59 -3.01 -12.13
N TYR A 112 -6.36 -1.87 -12.79
CA TYR A 112 -5.58 -1.77 -14.03
C TYR A 112 -4.38 -0.82 -13.92
N VAL A 113 -4.35 0.04 -12.89
CA VAL A 113 -3.22 0.93 -12.57
C VAL A 113 -2.14 0.14 -11.84
N HIS A 114 -0.87 0.39 -12.12
CA HIS A 114 0.25 -0.36 -11.51
C HIS A 114 1.34 0.57 -10.96
N VAL A 115 1.81 0.27 -9.75
CA VAL A 115 2.90 0.97 -9.04
C VAL A 115 4.31 0.67 -9.57
N GLY A 116 4.43 0.28 -10.84
CA GLY A 116 5.71 0.05 -11.50
C GLY A 116 5.80 -1.27 -12.25
N LEU A 117 6.88 -1.41 -13.03
CA LEU A 117 7.08 -2.50 -13.99
C LEU A 117 7.18 -3.88 -13.33
N ILE A 118 7.86 -3.99 -12.19
CA ILE A 118 8.02 -5.27 -11.47
C ILE A 118 6.65 -5.73 -10.95
N HIS A 119 5.87 -4.82 -10.38
CA HIS A 119 4.54 -5.12 -9.88
C HIS A 119 3.60 -5.57 -11.01
N LEU A 120 3.62 -4.88 -12.16
CA LEU A 120 2.90 -5.33 -13.37
C LEU A 120 3.35 -6.72 -13.79
N ALA A 121 4.65 -6.97 -13.92
CA ALA A 121 5.17 -8.25 -14.39
C ALA A 121 4.73 -9.42 -13.50
N MET A 122 4.75 -9.23 -12.18
CA MET A 122 4.31 -10.25 -11.21
C MET A 122 2.80 -10.50 -11.30
N ASN A 123 1.98 -9.45 -11.43
CA ASN A 123 0.54 -9.60 -11.64
C ASN A 123 0.23 -10.31 -12.96
N MET A 124 0.90 -9.95 -14.05
CA MET A 124 0.68 -10.57 -15.36
C MET A 124 1.14 -12.03 -15.37
N TYR A 125 2.22 -12.36 -14.66
CA TYR A 125 2.64 -13.74 -14.45
C TYR A 125 1.57 -14.56 -13.71
N ALA A 126 1.07 -14.04 -12.57
CA ALA A 126 0.04 -14.70 -11.79
C ALA A 126 -1.28 -14.85 -12.58
N LEU A 127 -1.70 -13.80 -13.29
CA LEU A 127 -2.89 -13.77 -14.14
C LEU A 127 -2.80 -14.77 -15.29
N LEU A 128 -1.66 -14.82 -15.99
CA LEU A 128 -1.44 -15.79 -17.07
C LEU A 128 -1.46 -17.22 -16.50
N PHE A 129 -0.74 -17.47 -15.40
CA PHE A 129 -0.67 -18.79 -14.79
C PHE A 129 -2.06 -19.30 -14.42
N ILE A 130 -2.85 -18.50 -13.70
CA ILE A 130 -4.21 -18.90 -13.32
C ILE A 130 -5.14 -19.01 -14.53
N GLY A 131 -5.05 -18.07 -15.48
CA GLY A 131 -5.88 -18.02 -16.69
C GLY A 131 -5.74 -19.26 -17.56
N LEU A 132 -4.52 -19.80 -17.71
CA LEU A 132 -4.25 -21.02 -18.48
C LEU A 132 -5.03 -22.24 -17.98
N PHE A 133 -5.29 -22.34 -16.67
CA PHE A 133 -6.07 -23.43 -16.09
C PHE A 133 -7.55 -23.10 -15.93
N LEU A 134 -7.82 -21.86 -15.52
CA LEU A 134 -9.14 -21.44 -15.10
C LEU A 134 -10.05 -21.08 -16.27
N GLU A 135 -9.57 -20.39 -17.30
CA GLU A 135 -10.42 -19.98 -18.41
C GLU A 135 -11.01 -21.19 -19.17
N PRO A 136 -10.23 -22.23 -19.49
CA PRO A 136 -10.79 -23.44 -20.11
C PRO A 136 -11.73 -24.21 -19.20
N LEU A 137 -11.55 -24.11 -17.88
CA LEU A 137 -12.36 -24.82 -16.88
C LEU A 137 -13.70 -24.12 -16.60
N ALA A 138 -13.66 -22.83 -16.26
CA ALA A 138 -14.82 -22.04 -15.90
C ALA A 138 -15.54 -21.45 -17.13
N GLY A 139 -14.81 -21.28 -18.24
CA GLY A 139 -15.27 -20.56 -19.42
C GLY A 139 -15.10 -19.05 -19.31
N SER A 140 -14.81 -18.41 -20.44
CA SER A 140 -14.44 -16.99 -20.53
C SER A 140 -15.44 -16.04 -19.84
N ARG A 141 -16.76 -16.19 -20.05
CA ARG A 141 -17.77 -15.32 -19.42
C ARG A 141 -17.65 -15.31 -17.90
N ARG A 142 -17.58 -16.50 -17.29
CA ARG A 142 -17.54 -16.65 -15.83
C ARG A 142 -16.24 -16.13 -15.25
N MET A 143 -15.12 -16.36 -15.93
CA MET A 143 -13.84 -15.78 -15.53
C MET A 143 -13.87 -14.25 -15.60
N ALA A 144 -14.42 -13.65 -16.67
CA ALA A 144 -14.54 -12.20 -16.80
C ALA A 144 -15.39 -11.59 -15.67
N MET A 145 -16.57 -12.17 -15.40
CA MET A 145 -17.43 -11.69 -14.30
C MET A 145 -16.76 -11.88 -12.93
N ALA A 146 -16.05 -12.99 -12.73
CA ALA A 146 -15.32 -13.22 -11.48
C ALA A 146 -14.17 -12.23 -11.29
N TYR A 147 -13.42 -11.89 -12.35
CA TYR A 147 -12.37 -10.88 -12.27
C TYR A 147 -12.94 -9.52 -11.86
N VAL A 148 -14.00 -9.07 -12.53
CA VAL A 148 -14.63 -7.77 -12.25
C VAL A 148 -15.21 -7.73 -10.84
N LEU A 149 -16.07 -8.70 -10.47
CA LEU A 149 -16.69 -8.70 -9.15
C LEU A 149 -15.67 -8.85 -8.03
N SER A 150 -14.61 -9.66 -8.23
CA SER A 150 -13.57 -9.79 -7.22
C SER A 150 -12.72 -8.53 -7.09
N GLY A 151 -12.48 -7.80 -8.18
CA GLY A 151 -11.86 -6.47 -8.13
C GLY A 151 -12.70 -5.47 -7.34
N LEU A 152 -14.03 -5.46 -7.54
CA LEU A 152 -14.95 -4.62 -6.75
C LEU A 152 -14.90 -4.96 -5.26
N TYR A 153 -14.93 -6.26 -4.89
CA TYR A 153 -14.84 -6.67 -3.48
C TYR A 153 -13.45 -6.45 -2.89
N ALA A 154 -12.39 -6.52 -3.70
CA ALA A 154 -11.04 -6.14 -3.27
C ALA A 154 -11.00 -4.65 -2.89
N SER A 155 -11.51 -3.77 -3.75
CA SER A 155 -11.66 -2.35 -3.42
C SER A 155 -12.56 -2.12 -2.22
N LEU A 156 -13.71 -2.79 -2.13
CA LEU A 156 -14.62 -2.64 -0.99
C LEU A 156 -13.93 -3.00 0.33
N ALA A 157 -13.19 -4.11 0.37
CA ALA A 157 -12.46 -4.53 1.56
C ALA A 157 -11.31 -3.58 1.89
N SER A 158 -10.57 -3.12 0.88
CA SER A 158 -9.52 -2.09 1.03
C SER A 158 -10.07 -0.81 1.64
N LEU A 159 -11.12 -0.24 1.06
CA LEU A 159 -11.78 0.99 1.54
C LEU A 159 -12.35 0.85 2.94
N SER A 160 -12.73 -0.36 3.36
CA SER A 160 -13.29 -0.61 4.69
C SER A 160 -12.23 -0.72 5.78
N VAL A 161 -11.02 -1.17 5.46
CA VAL A 161 -9.96 -1.49 6.43
C VAL A 161 -8.79 -0.52 6.35
N ASN A 162 -8.40 -0.14 5.14
CA ASN A 162 -7.22 0.67 4.81
C ASN A 162 -7.65 1.95 4.07
N ALA A 163 -8.61 2.69 4.62
CA ALA A 163 -9.24 3.81 3.92
C ALA A 163 -8.25 4.93 3.47
N GLU A 164 -7.12 5.07 4.16
CA GLU A 164 -6.07 6.06 3.84
C GLU A 164 -5.03 5.55 2.83
N TRP A 165 -5.09 4.28 2.41
CA TRP A 165 -4.15 3.72 1.44
C TRP A 165 -4.51 4.10 0.01
N ILE A 166 -3.47 4.32 -0.80
CA ILE A 166 -3.60 4.47 -2.25
C ILE A 166 -3.38 3.09 -2.87
N ALA A 167 -4.47 2.41 -3.22
CA ALA A 167 -4.43 1.08 -3.78
C ALA A 167 -4.42 1.10 -5.31
N ALA A 168 -3.44 0.43 -5.91
CA ALA A 168 -3.32 0.26 -7.36
C ALA A 168 -2.75 -1.13 -7.69
N GLY A 169 -3.46 -1.90 -8.50
CA GLY A 169 -3.00 -3.18 -9.00
C GLY A 169 -4.11 -4.19 -9.26
N ALA A 170 -3.87 -5.09 -10.21
CA ALA A 170 -4.78 -6.19 -10.53
C ALA A 170 -4.83 -7.31 -9.46
N SER A 171 -3.97 -7.25 -8.44
CA SER A 171 -3.70 -8.38 -7.53
C SER A 171 -4.94 -8.85 -6.77
N GLY A 172 -5.80 -7.94 -6.27
CA GLY A 172 -7.06 -8.30 -5.62
C GLY A 172 -8.01 -9.10 -6.52
N ALA A 173 -8.21 -8.64 -7.76
CA ALA A 173 -9.01 -9.35 -8.76
C ALA A 173 -8.39 -10.71 -9.13
N ILE A 174 -7.05 -10.78 -9.24
CA ILE A 174 -6.31 -12.03 -9.48
C ILE A 174 -6.51 -13.01 -8.32
N PHE A 175 -6.42 -12.55 -7.07
CA PHE A 175 -6.71 -13.38 -5.89
C PHE A 175 -8.12 -13.95 -5.92
N GLY A 176 -9.09 -13.19 -6.43
CA GLY A 176 -10.42 -13.71 -6.71
C GLY A 176 -10.44 -14.84 -7.74
N LEU A 177 -9.65 -14.75 -8.81
CA LEU A 177 -9.50 -15.87 -9.76
C LEU A 177 -8.87 -17.10 -9.10
N TYR A 178 -7.90 -16.92 -8.20
CA TYR A 178 -7.35 -18.03 -7.42
C TYR A 178 -8.40 -18.63 -6.46
N GLY A 179 -9.23 -17.80 -5.81
CA GLY A 179 -10.34 -18.25 -4.98
C GLY A 179 -11.39 -19.04 -5.78
N LEU A 180 -11.73 -18.54 -6.97
CA LEU A 180 -12.61 -19.20 -7.92
C LEU A 180 -12.07 -20.59 -8.28
N PHE A 181 -10.80 -20.67 -8.66
CA PHE A 181 -10.17 -21.93 -9.04
C PHE A 181 -10.06 -22.89 -7.86
N PHE A 182 -9.72 -22.38 -6.68
CA PHE A 182 -9.63 -23.16 -5.45
C PHE A 182 -10.98 -23.84 -5.12
N ALA A 183 -12.08 -23.10 -5.15
CA ALA A 183 -13.43 -23.65 -4.98
C ALA A 183 -13.78 -24.71 -6.05
N TYR A 184 -13.42 -24.47 -7.30
CA TYR A 184 -13.60 -25.45 -8.38
C TYR A 184 -12.87 -26.77 -8.12
N LEU A 185 -11.62 -26.71 -7.63
CA LEU A 185 -10.85 -27.89 -7.29
C LEU A 185 -11.44 -28.66 -6.11
N LEU A 186 -11.97 -27.96 -5.10
CA LEU A 186 -12.66 -28.59 -3.96
C LEU A 186 -13.93 -29.34 -4.39
N LEU A 187 -14.67 -28.80 -5.36
CA LEU A 187 -15.92 -29.41 -5.84
C LEU A 187 -15.71 -30.53 -6.86
N ARG A 188 -14.51 -30.64 -7.46
CA ARG A 188 -14.22 -31.59 -8.54
C ARG A 188 -14.03 -33.02 -8.02
N ARG A 189 -14.72 -33.97 -8.66
CA ARG A 189 -14.57 -35.42 -8.45
C ARG A 189 -13.70 -36.04 -9.57
N GLY A 190 -12.78 -36.94 -9.20
CA GLY A 190 -11.89 -37.66 -10.14
C GLY A 190 -10.61 -36.92 -10.53
N GLY A 191 -9.60 -37.66 -11.01
CA GLY A 191 -8.28 -37.12 -11.37
C GLY A 191 -7.49 -36.62 -10.16
N GLU A 192 -7.52 -37.38 -9.06
CA GLU A 192 -7.14 -36.93 -7.73
C GLU A 192 -5.71 -36.46 -7.62
N GLU A 193 -4.76 -37.14 -8.25
CA GLU A 193 -3.33 -36.77 -8.18
C GLU A 193 -3.09 -35.36 -8.74
N ARG A 194 -3.48 -35.11 -10.00
CA ARG A 194 -3.33 -33.79 -10.63
C ARG A 194 -4.14 -32.71 -9.90
N ARG A 195 -5.36 -33.02 -9.45
CA ARG A 195 -6.20 -32.10 -8.68
C ARG A 195 -5.52 -31.72 -7.36
N ASN A 196 -5.03 -32.70 -6.61
CA ASN A 196 -4.42 -32.49 -5.30
C ASN A 196 -3.12 -31.68 -5.44
N THR A 197 -2.30 -31.95 -6.45
CA THR A 197 -1.12 -31.14 -6.75
C THR A 197 -1.48 -29.68 -7.01
N LEU A 198 -2.45 -29.41 -7.89
CA LEU A 198 -2.91 -28.05 -8.17
C LEU A 198 -3.48 -27.37 -6.91
N LEU A 199 -4.29 -28.09 -6.13
CA LEU A 199 -4.88 -27.59 -4.90
C LEU A 199 -3.80 -27.17 -3.90
N VAL A 200 -2.80 -28.02 -3.68
CA VAL A 200 -1.66 -27.72 -2.80
C VAL A 200 -0.88 -26.52 -3.34
N SER A 201 -0.56 -26.47 -4.63
CA SER A 201 0.16 -25.33 -5.22
C SER A 201 -0.59 -24.01 -5.05
N ILE A 202 -1.90 -23.99 -5.24
CA ILE A 202 -2.73 -22.78 -5.05
C ILE A 202 -2.83 -22.42 -3.57
N ALA A 203 -3.05 -23.39 -2.70
CA ALA A 203 -3.12 -23.14 -1.26
C ALA A 203 -1.80 -22.56 -0.73
N VAL A 204 -0.66 -23.11 -1.18
CA VAL A 204 0.67 -22.57 -0.86
C VAL A 204 0.85 -21.17 -1.44
N PHE A 205 0.46 -20.92 -2.70
CA PHE A 205 0.55 -19.60 -3.30
C PHE A 205 -0.28 -18.56 -2.52
N ILE A 206 -1.54 -18.85 -2.20
CA ILE A 206 -2.43 -17.97 -1.43
C ILE A 206 -1.82 -17.70 -0.06
N LEU A 207 -1.46 -18.77 0.68
CA LEU A 207 -0.94 -18.63 2.04
C LEU A 207 0.39 -17.87 2.06
N TYR A 208 1.29 -18.16 1.13
CA TYR A 208 2.57 -17.48 1.02
C TYR A 208 2.38 -15.98 0.79
N ASN A 209 1.55 -15.59 -0.19
CA ASN A 209 1.36 -14.18 -0.50
C ASN A 209 0.66 -13.42 0.64
N LEU A 210 -0.33 -14.02 1.31
CA LEU A 210 -0.98 -13.39 2.46
C LEU A 210 -0.01 -13.23 3.65
N LEU A 211 0.77 -14.27 3.97
CA LEU A 211 1.76 -14.20 5.05
C LEU A 211 2.92 -13.25 4.75
N PHE A 212 3.28 -13.11 3.47
CA PHE A 212 4.25 -12.13 3.02
C PHE A 212 3.67 -10.71 3.12
N GLY A 213 2.45 -10.50 2.63
CA GLY A 213 1.77 -9.20 2.73
C GLY A 213 1.45 -8.77 4.15
N MET A 214 1.41 -9.69 5.13
CA MET A 214 1.31 -9.33 6.55
C MET A 214 2.57 -8.66 7.10
N ARG A 215 3.71 -8.76 6.39
CA ARG A 215 5.00 -8.21 6.79
C ARG A 215 5.46 -7.05 5.92
N ASP A 216 4.79 -6.82 4.80
CA ASP A 216 5.16 -5.82 3.81
C ASP A 216 4.06 -4.77 3.75
N ASP A 217 4.36 -3.59 4.28
CA ASP A 217 3.42 -2.47 4.37
C ASP A 217 3.01 -1.91 2.99
N SER A 218 3.63 -2.39 1.90
CA SER A 218 3.21 -2.07 0.53
C SER A 218 2.11 -2.98 -0.03
N VAL A 219 1.70 -4.03 0.71
CA VAL A 219 0.76 -5.04 0.23
C VAL A 219 -0.60 -4.94 0.93
N ASP A 220 -1.65 -4.68 0.15
CA ASP A 220 -3.01 -4.62 0.66
C ASP A 220 -3.65 -6.00 0.82
N ASN A 221 -3.44 -6.58 1.99
CA ASN A 221 -4.05 -7.85 2.37
C ASN A 221 -5.57 -7.79 2.49
N ALA A 222 -6.16 -6.63 2.82
CA ALA A 222 -7.61 -6.50 2.86
C ALA A 222 -8.19 -6.68 1.46
N ALA A 223 -7.57 -6.06 0.45
CA ALA A 223 -7.91 -6.26 -0.95
C ALA A 223 -7.76 -7.71 -1.40
N HIS A 224 -6.66 -8.39 -1.03
CA HIS A 224 -6.45 -9.80 -1.38
C HIS A 224 -7.50 -10.72 -0.77
N VAL A 225 -7.84 -10.53 0.51
CA VAL A 225 -8.85 -11.32 1.21
C VAL A 225 -10.25 -11.06 0.64
N GLY A 226 -10.60 -9.80 0.38
CA GLY A 226 -11.88 -9.42 -0.21
C GLY A 226 -12.08 -10.04 -1.60
N GLY A 227 -11.08 -9.91 -2.47
CA GLY A 227 -11.08 -10.53 -3.79
C GLY A 227 -11.16 -12.05 -3.72
N LEU A 228 -10.30 -12.69 -2.92
CA LEU A 228 -10.28 -14.15 -2.70
C LEU A 228 -11.64 -14.68 -2.24
N GLY A 229 -12.27 -14.02 -1.27
CA GLY A 229 -13.57 -14.38 -0.73
C GLY A 229 -14.68 -14.34 -1.78
N CYS A 230 -14.79 -13.23 -2.51
CA CYS A 230 -15.76 -13.09 -3.61
C CYS A 230 -15.57 -14.18 -4.67
N GLY A 231 -14.32 -14.36 -5.13
CA GLY A 231 -13.98 -15.40 -6.10
C GLY A 231 -14.32 -16.81 -5.63
N PHE A 232 -14.04 -17.13 -4.37
CA PHE A 232 -14.37 -18.41 -3.77
C PHE A 232 -15.89 -18.68 -3.75
N LEU A 233 -16.69 -17.69 -3.35
CA LEU A 233 -18.16 -17.78 -3.38
C LEU A 233 -18.71 -17.99 -4.79
N LEU A 234 -18.19 -17.24 -5.77
CA LEU A 234 -18.52 -17.45 -7.19
C LEU A 234 -18.12 -18.85 -7.66
N GLY A 235 -17.00 -19.39 -7.18
CA GLY A 235 -16.50 -20.70 -7.56
C GLY A 235 -17.36 -21.83 -7.03
N LEU A 236 -17.86 -21.67 -5.80
CA LEU A 236 -18.88 -22.56 -5.26
C LEU A 236 -20.17 -22.48 -6.08
N ALA A 237 -20.68 -21.28 -6.38
CA ALA A 237 -21.89 -21.08 -7.15
C ALA A 237 -21.78 -21.67 -8.56
N TYR A 238 -20.70 -21.36 -9.29
CA TYR A 238 -20.47 -21.87 -10.63
C TYR A 238 -20.24 -23.38 -10.64
N GLY A 239 -19.41 -23.91 -9.74
CA GLY A 239 -19.17 -25.35 -9.64
C GLY A 239 -20.43 -26.15 -9.27
N MET A 240 -21.30 -25.60 -8.42
CA MET A 240 -22.62 -26.19 -8.16
C MET A 240 -23.53 -26.11 -9.39
N SER A 241 -23.55 -24.97 -10.09
CA SER A 241 -24.34 -24.80 -11.32
C SER A 241 -23.93 -25.76 -12.43
N ASP A 242 -22.66 -26.20 -12.45
CA ASP A 242 -22.17 -27.15 -13.46
C ASP A 242 -22.78 -28.55 -13.33
N LYS A 243 -23.35 -28.89 -12.16
CA LYS A 243 -24.17 -30.09 -11.97
C LYS A 243 -25.55 -29.99 -12.63
N VAL A 244 -26.00 -28.78 -12.97
CA VAL A 244 -27.26 -28.56 -13.69
C VAL A 244 -27.05 -28.90 -15.17
N ARG A 245 -27.80 -29.90 -15.64
CA ARG A 245 -27.68 -30.45 -16.99
C ARG A 245 -28.19 -29.50 -18.08
N GLU A 246 -29.21 -28.71 -17.76
CA GLU A 246 -29.81 -27.75 -18.70
C GLU A 246 -29.02 -26.43 -18.72
N LYS A 247 -28.53 -26.05 -19.91
CA LYS A 247 -27.64 -24.89 -20.09
C LYS A 247 -28.30 -23.56 -19.68
N SER A 248 -29.58 -23.39 -19.99
CA SER A 248 -30.39 -22.21 -19.61
C SER A 248 -30.42 -22.03 -18.09
N LYS A 249 -30.80 -23.08 -17.36
CA LYS A 249 -30.87 -23.08 -15.89
C LYS A 249 -29.50 -22.87 -15.24
N ARG A 250 -28.45 -23.48 -15.80
CA ARG A 250 -27.06 -23.25 -15.37
C ARG A 250 -26.68 -21.77 -15.49
N MET A 251 -27.04 -21.13 -16.60
CA MET A 251 -26.79 -19.70 -16.80
C MET A 251 -27.59 -18.85 -15.81
N VAL A 252 -28.87 -19.17 -15.58
CA VAL A 252 -29.71 -18.46 -14.60
C VAL A 252 -29.10 -18.51 -13.19
N VAL A 253 -28.63 -19.67 -12.72
CA VAL A 253 -27.98 -19.80 -11.40
C VAL A 253 -26.71 -18.95 -11.32
N ALA A 254 -25.89 -18.94 -12.38
CA ALA A 254 -24.69 -18.10 -12.43
C ALA A 254 -25.04 -16.61 -12.38
N CYS A 255 -25.96 -16.16 -13.23
CA CYS A 255 -26.42 -14.76 -13.25
C CYS A 255 -27.03 -14.34 -11.91
N LEU A 256 -27.78 -15.21 -11.24
CA LEU A 256 -28.38 -14.91 -9.94
C LEU A 256 -27.30 -14.73 -8.86
N ALA A 257 -26.28 -15.58 -8.84
CA ALA A 257 -25.16 -15.43 -7.90
C ALA A 257 -24.38 -14.13 -8.15
N GLU A 258 -24.09 -13.82 -9.43
CA GLU A 258 -23.45 -12.56 -9.83
C GLU A 258 -24.30 -11.34 -9.41
N PHE A 259 -25.62 -11.40 -9.62
CA PHE A 259 -26.56 -10.33 -9.24
C PHE A 259 -26.63 -10.12 -7.72
N VAL A 260 -26.66 -11.21 -6.95
CA VAL A 260 -26.68 -11.13 -5.47
C VAL A 260 -25.40 -10.47 -4.96
N LEU A 261 -24.23 -10.89 -5.45
CA LEU A 261 -22.96 -10.31 -5.03
C LEU A 261 -22.83 -8.84 -5.44
N LEU A 262 -23.29 -8.48 -6.64
CA LEU A 262 -23.30 -7.08 -7.08
C LEU A 262 -24.25 -6.23 -6.24
N SER A 263 -25.43 -6.75 -5.89
CA SER A 263 -26.39 -6.04 -5.03
C SER A 263 -25.82 -5.83 -3.64
N GLU A 264 -25.16 -6.84 -3.07
CA GLU A 264 -24.47 -6.76 -1.78
C GLU A 264 -23.35 -5.70 -1.82
N PHE A 265 -22.51 -5.73 -2.88
CA PHE A 265 -21.47 -4.72 -3.07
C PHE A 265 -22.05 -3.31 -3.12
N ILE A 266 -23.13 -3.08 -3.88
CA ILE A 266 -23.78 -1.77 -3.98
C ILE A 266 -24.29 -1.32 -2.61
N CYS A 267 -24.90 -2.21 -1.83
CA CYS A 267 -25.40 -1.89 -0.49
C CYS A 267 -24.27 -1.49 0.46
N TRP A 268 -23.17 -2.26 0.51
CA TRP A 268 -22.03 -1.94 1.37
C TRP A 268 -21.28 -0.70 0.92
N PHE A 269 -21.01 -0.58 -0.38
CA PHE A 269 -20.36 0.59 -0.93
C PHE A 269 -21.18 1.86 -0.65
N SER A 270 -22.51 1.79 -0.81
CA SER A 270 -23.40 2.89 -0.42
C SER A 270 -23.37 3.18 1.08
N ALA A 271 -23.23 2.17 1.94
CA ALA A 271 -23.08 2.39 3.37
C ALA A 271 -21.77 3.11 3.71
N LEU A 272 -20.66 2.75 3.04
CA LEU A 272 -19.37 3.45 3.19
C LEU A 272 -19.44 4.90 2.71
N THR A 273 -20.09 5.18 1.58
CA THR A 273 -20.22 6.57 1.09
C THR A 273 -21.08 7.42 2.00
N HIS A 274 -22.11 6.86 2.64
CA HIS A 274 -22.93 7.57 3.63
C HIS A 274 -22.24 7.75 4.98
N GLY A 275 -21.37 6.80 5.37
CA GLY A 275 -20.63 6.81 6.63
C GLY A 275 -19.25 7.46 6.57
N MET A 276 -18.89 8.10 5.45
CA MET A 276 -17.55 8.64 5.26
C MET A 276 -17.24 9.79 6.24
N PRO A 277 -15.98 9.90 6.72
CA PRO A 277 -15.54 11.01 7.55
C PRO A 277 -15.75 12.38 6.86
N PRO A 278 -16.16 13.44 7.61
CA PRO A 278 -16.42 14.77 7.02
C PRO A 278 -15.19 15.40 6.31
N ASP A 279 -14.00 15.15 6.84
CA ASP A 279 -12.71 15.63 6.33
C ASP A 279 -12.35 15.07 4.95
N TYR A 280 -13.01 13.99 4.49
CA TYR A 280 -12.80 13.48 3.14
C TYR A 280 -13.24 14.47 2.06
N GLN A 281 -14.25 15.31 2.36
CA GLN A 281 -14.65 16.39 1.45
C GLN A 281 -13.54 17.44 1.34
N ASP A 282 -12.88 17.80 2.44
CA ASP A 282 -11.77 18.75 2.44
C ASP A 282 -10.60 18.22 1.59
N VAL A 283 -10.25 16.93 1.74
CA VAL A 283 -9.21 16.28 0.91
C VAL A 283 -9.59 16.31 -0.58
N ARG A 284 -10.86 16.07 -0.92
CA ARG A 284 -11.35 16.19 -2.31
C ARG A 284 -11.23 17.61 -2.83
N GLU A 285 -11.54 18.62 -2.01
CA GLU A 285 -11.42 20.02 -2.41
C GLU A 285 -9.95 20.39 -2.69
N VAL A 286 -9.03 19.95 -1.83
CA VAL A 286 -7.59 20.11 -2.04
C VAL A 286 -7.16 19.44 -3.35
N TRP A 287 -7.57 18.18 -3.60
CA TRP A 287 -7.31 17.48 -4.86
C TRP A 287 -7.87 18.23 -6.09
N ARG A 288 -9.11 18.74 -6.00
CA ARG A 288 -9.71 19.50 -7.12
C ARG A 288 -9.03 20.83 -7.40
N SER A 289 -8.43 21.43 -6.37
CA SER A 289 -7.77 22.73 -6.49
C SER A 289 -6.42 22.66 -7.21
N GLY A 290 -5.83 21.47 -7.39
CA GLY A 290 -4.47 21.30 -7.91
C GLY A 290 -3.38 21.53 -6.86
N LEU A 291 -3.76 21.88 -5.63
CA LEU A 291 -2.83 22.31 -4.58
C LEU A 291 -1.95 21.16 -4.07
N LEU A 292 -2.45 19.92 -4.09
CA LEU A 292 -1.67 18.73 -3.74
C LEU A 292 -0.61 18.42 -4.80
N GLU A 293 -1.00 18.55 -6.07
CA GLU A 293 -0.11 18.37 -7.22
C GLU A 293 0.98 19.43 -7.25
N ASP A 294 0.63 20.70 -6.97
CA ASP A 294 1.59 21.79 -6.86
C ASP A 294 2.54 21.56 -5.68
N TYR A 295 2.03 21.10 -4.53
CA TYR A 295 2.87 20.77 -3.38
C TYR A 295 3.86 19.63 -3.66
N ILE A 296 3.48 18.60 -4.43
CA ILE A 296 4.36 17.46 -4.70
C ILE A 296 5.32 17.74 -5.87
N ARG A 297 4.85 18.44 -6.92
CA ARG A 297 5.68 18.75 -8.09
C ARG A 297 6.62 19.94 -7.86
N ASN A 298 6.16 20.93 -7.10
CA ASN A 298 6.95 22.12 -6.81
C ASN A 298 7.48 22.14 -5.37
N GLY A 299 7.12 21.17 -4.53
CA GLY A 299 7.63 21.05 -3.15
C GLY A 299 9.11 20.73 -3.02
N ASP A 300 9.74 20.25 -4.10
CA ASP A 300 11.21 20.14 -4.20
C ASP A 300 11.82 21.32 -4.99
N SER A 301 11.01 22.21 -5.57
CA SER A 301 11.45 23.33 -6.40
C SER A 301 11.10 24.71 -5.84
N GLU A 302 11.20 24.87 -4.51
CA GLU A 302 11.49 26.17 -3.88
C GLU A 302 12.64 26.03 -2.86
N ILE A 303 13.72 25.34 -3.25
CA ILE A 303 15.03 25.96 -3.05
C ILE A 303 15.21 26.81 -4.29
N HIS A 304 14.89 28.09 -4.21
CA HIS A 304 15.45 29.09 -5.11
C HIS A 304 16.89 29.36 -4.64
N PRO A 305 17.94 28.77 -5.26
CA PRO A 305 19.21 29.46 -5.27
C PRO A 305 19.03 30.66 -6.22
N GLU A 306 19.39 31.84 -5.72
CA GLU A 306 19.37 33.14 -6.41
C GLU A 306 18.04 33.91 -6.30
N GLU A 307 17.91 34.75 -5.27
CA GLU A 307 18.39 36.14 -5.34
C GLU A 307 18.56 36.71 -3.93
N ASN A 308 19.70 37.39 -3.73
CA ASN A 308 19.96 38.18 -2.54
C ASN A 308 18.87 39.23 -2.35
N GLY A 309 17.92 39.00 -1.44
CA GLY A 309 16.93 40.00 -1.11
C GLY A 309 15.91 39.48 -0.13
N MET A 310 16.00 39.97 1.11
CA MET A 310 14.84 40.04 2.01
C MET A 310 13.65 40.61 1.22
N GLY A 311 12.68 39.76 0.88
CA GLY A 311 11.42 40.16 0.28
C GLY A 311 10.61 40.97 1.27
N GLN A 312 10.78 42.29 1.23
CA GLN A 312 9.95 43.28 1.91
C GLN A 312 8.57 43.31 1.24
N ASN A 313 7.56 42.63 1.81
CA ASN A 313 6.13 42.99 1.89
C ASN A 313 5.19 41.77 1.94
N THR A 314 4.09 41.72 2.69
CA THR A 314 3.65 42.25 4.01
C THR A 314 2.20 41.77 4.18
N GLU A 315 1.97 40.51 4.56
CA GLU A 315 0.75 40.10 5.27
C GLU A 315 0.92 38.72 5.92
N TYR A 316 1.27 38.73 7.20
CA TYR A 316 1.40 37.54 8.03
C TYR A 316 0.10 37.34 8.81
N THR A 317 -0.47 36.14 8.75
CA THR A 317 -1.63 35.81 9.59
C THR A 317 -1.12 35.05 10.81
N VAL A 318 -1.05 35.75 11.95
CA VAL A 318 -0.86 35.09 13.24
C VAL A 318 -2.18 34.41 13.58
N VAL A 319 -2.20 33.08 13.59
CA VAL A 319 -3.35 32.34 14.10
C VAL A 319 -3.26 32.36 15.62
N GLU A 320 -3.95 33.32 16.24
CA GLU A 320 -4.11 33.35 17.69
C GLU A 320 -4.98 32.15 18.11
N GLY A 321 -4.34 31.15 18.72
CA GLY A 321 -5.02 30.13 19.50
C GLY A 321 -5.10 30.54 20.96
N TRP A 322 -6.01 29.91 21.71
CA TRP A 322 -6.20 30.16 23.14
C TRP A 322 -5.06 29.50 23.93
N THR A 323 -4.07 30.30 24.35
CA THR A 323 -3.04 29.88 25.32
C THR A 323 -3.63 29.64 26.70
N MET A 324 -2.86 28.98 27.57
CA MET A 324 -3.24 28.70 28.95
C MET A 324 -3.81 29.94 29.66
N THR A 325 -4.96 29.77 30.32
CA THR A 325 -5.64 30.80 31.13
C THR A 325 -5.49 30.50 32.62
N ASP A 326 -5.84 31.45 33.49
CA ASP A 326 -5.82 31.26 34.95
C ASP A 326 -6.75 30.11 35.44
N GLN A 327 -7.62 29.60 34.57
CA GLN A 327 -8.54 28.49 34.87
C GLN A 327 -7.97 27.12 34.49
N ASP A 328 -6.89 27.09 33.70
CA ASP A 328 -6.27 25.85 33.24
C ASP A 328 -5.32 25.27 34.29
N VAL A 329 -5.23 23.94 34.31
CA VAL A 329 -4.37 23.20 35.25
C VAL A 329 -3.35 22.36 34.49
N TRP A 330 -2.20 22.14 35.11
CA TRP A 330 -1.18 21.23 34.57
C TRP A 330 -1.57 19.77 34.82
N ILE A 331 -1.73 19.01 33.75
CA ILE A 331 -2.01 17.58 33.77
C ILE A 331 -0.69 16.81 33.72
N PRO A 332 -0.39 15.94 34.70
CA PRO A 332 0.79 15.08 34.65
C PRO A 332 0.57 13.91 33.69
N PHE A 333 1.61 13.55 32.94
CA PHE A 333 1.70 12.35 32.13
C PHE A 333 2.96 11.57 32.50
N SER A 334 2.83 10.25 32.56
CA SER A 334 3.95 9.33 32.76
C SER A 334 3.72 8.10 31.92
N ASP A 335 4.75 7.66 31.21
CA ASP A 335 4.77 6.36 30.54
C ASP A 335 5.69 5.40 31.30
N GLU A 336 5.13 4.29 31.78
CA GLU A 336 5.89 3.30 32.56
C GLU A 336 6.84 2.49 31.69
N ALA A 337 6.50 2.26 30.42
CA ALA A 337 7.31 1.45 29.51
C ALA A 337 8.59 2.18 29.09
N SER A 338 8.48 3.45 28.74
CA SER A 338 9.59 4.31 28.29
C SER A 338 10.28 5.04 29.44
N GLY A 339 9.63 5.15 30.61
CA GLY A 339 10.17 5.79 31.80
C GLY A 339 10.23 7.31 31.75
N PHE A 340 9.60 7.97 30.77
CA PHE A 340 9.51 9.43 30.72
C PHE A 340 8.22 9.95 31.34
N SER A 341 8.28 11.16 31.87
CA SER A 341 7.14 11.88 32.43
C SER A 341 7.28 13.37 32.17
N PHE A 342 6.15 14.07 32.07
CA PHE A 342 6.10 15.52 31.94
C PHE A 342 4.69 16.01 32.30
N ARG A 343 4.45 17.32 32.25
CA ARG A 343 3.11 17.90 32.41
C ARG A 343 2.74 18.76 31.21
N TYR A 344 1.46 18.79 30.87
CA TYR A 344 0.92 19.63 29.83
C TYR A 344 -0.37 20.34 30.30
N PRO A 345 -0.72 21.51 29.76
CA PRO A 345 -1.89 22.26 30.20
C PRO A 345 -3.22 21.60 29.80
N SER A 346 -4.28 21.79 30.60
CA SER A 346 -5.59 21.14 30.41
C SER A 346 -6.35 21.49 29.14
N ASN A 347 -6.02 22.62 28.51
CA ASN A 347 -6.55 23.04 27.22
C ASN A 347 -5.88 22.34 26.02
N TRP A 348 -4.92 21.45 26.24
CA TRP A 348 -4.35 20.58 25.22
C TRP A 348 -5.03 19.22 25.17
N HIS A 349 -5.40 18.80 23.97
CA HIS A 349 -6.15 17.57 23.77
C HIS A 349 -5.23 16.45 23.31
N ARG A 350 -5.31 15.30 23.99
CA ARG A 350 -4.59 14.09 23.60
C ARG A 350 -5.20 13.51 22.33
N LYS A 351 -4.37 13.21 21.33
CA LYS A 351 -4.81 12.66 20.04
C LYS A 351 -3.83 11.57 19.56
N PRO A 352 -4.06 10.31 19.94
CA PRO A 352 -3.21 9.21 19.51
C PRO A 352 -3.20 9.09 17.99
N ASP A 353 -2.01 9.01 17.37
CA ASP A 353 -1.86 8.87 15.92
C ASP A 353 -1.35 7.48 15.49
N GLY A 354 -1.05 6.60 16.45
CA GLY A 354 -0.57 5.23 16.18
C GLY A 354 0.91 5.13 15.80
N TRP A 355 1.59 6.27 15.67
CA TRP A 355 3.01 6.36 15.29
C TRP A 355 3.89 6.89 16.42
N SER A 356 3.36 7.82 17.23
CA SER A 356 4.05 8.40 18.39
C SER A 356 3.59 7.76 19.70
N ASP A 357 4.51 7.66 20.67
CA ASP A 357 4.17 7.19 22.02
C ASP A 357 3.25 8.19 22.74
N PHE A 358 3.37 9.47 22.39
CA PHE A 358 2.49 10.51 22.90
C PHE A 358 2.28 11.65 21.91
N ARG A 359 1.02 12.10 21.78
CA ARG A 359 0.65 13.29 20.99
C ARG A 359 -0.45 14.11 21.65
N ILE A 360 -0.24 15.43 21.66
CA ILE A 360 -1.22 16.44 22.07
C ILE A 360 -1.31 17.57 21.04
N GLU A 361 -2.49 18.17 20.94
CA GLU A 361 -2.78 19.27 20.01
C GLU A 361 -3.59 20.38 20.71
N ASN A 362 -3.33 21.62 20.32
CA ASN A 362 -4.15 22.80 20.62
C ASN A 362 -4.22 23.68 19.36
N GLY A 363 -5.32 23.51 18.61
CA GLY A 363 -5.50 24.14 17.30
C GLY A 363 -4.46 23.66 16.29
N LEU A 364 -3.68 24.59 15.72
CA LEU A 364 -2.59 24.29 14.79
C LEU A 364 -1.27 23.94 15.48
N ASN A 365 -1.23 23.96 16.81
CA ASN A 365 -0.04 23.67 17.60
C ASN A 365 -0.09 22.23 18.10
N TRP A 366 1.03 21.54 18.07
CA TRP A 366 1.10 20.15 18.48
C TRP A 366 2.46 19.78 19.04
N MET A 367 2.47 18.78 19.91
CA MET A 367 3.69 18.18 20.43
C MET A 367 3.59 16.66 20.34
N THR A 368 4.64 16.03 19.82
CA THR A 368 4.80 14.57 19.82
C THR A 368 6.02 14.17 20.63
N VAL A 369 5.96 12.97 21.22
CA VAL A 369 7.07 12.32 21.91
C VAL A 369 7.19 10.91 21.36
N GLU A 370 8.41 10.56 20.97
CA GLU A 370 8.78 9.23 20.51
C GLU A 370 9.97 8.73 21.35
N TYR A 371 9.89 7.47 21.78
CA TYR A 371 10.90 6.79 22.57
C TYR A 371 11.25 5.45 21.91
N SER A 372 12.54 5.12 21.88
CA SER A 372 13.00 3.85 21.36
C SER A 372 14.22 3.33 22.12
N ASP A 373 14.14 2.06 22.53
CA ASP A 373 15.26 1.25 22.99
C ASP A 373 15.72 0.35 21.84
N ALA A 374 16.89 0.63 21.25
CA ALA A 374 17.41 -0.19 20.15
C ALA A 374 18.49 -1.15 20.65
N ALA A 375 18.40 -2.43 20.28
CA ALA A 375 19.32 -3.48 20.69
C ALA A 375 20.55 -3.68 19.78
N ALA A 376 20.73 -2.89 18.70
CA ALA A 376 21.75 -3.16 17.69
C ALA A 376 22.42 -1.91 17.08
N ASP A 377 23.76 -2.00 16.90
CA ASP A 377 24.77 -1.30 16.07
C ASP A 377 24.57 0.17 15.62
N THR A 378 23.61 0.88 16.20
CA THR A 378 23.31 2.28 15.87
C THR A 378 23.98 3.17 16.92
N ASP A 379 24.94 3.99 16.48
CA ASP A 379 25.74 4.87 17.36
C ASP A 379 24.91 6.10 17.74
N ALA A 380 24.68 6.36 19.04
CA ALA A 380 23.96 7.54 19.51
C ALA A 380 24.54 8.83 18.94
N ARG A 381 25.85 8.88 18.69
CA ARG A 381 26.50 10.03 18.06
C ARG A 381 26.05 10.25 16.63
N LYS A 382 25.83 9.20 15.84
CA LYS A 382 25.34 9.35 14.47
C LYS A 382 23.94 9.96 14.44
N MET A 383 23.07 9.57 15.36
CA MET A 383 21.74 10.17 15.49
C MET A 383 21.81 11.62 15.96
N LYS A 384 22.64 11.91 16.98
CA LYS A 384 22.93 13.27 17.45
C LYS A 384 23.43 14.16 16.31
N ASP A 385 24.36 13.66 15.49
CA ASP A 385 24.92 14.39 14.35
C ASP A 385 23.95 14.53 13.18
N ALA A 386 23.05 13.56 12.98
CA ALA A 386 21.97 13.68 11.99
C ALA A 386 20.98 14.78 12.37
N LEU A 387 20.57 14.83 13.65
CA LEU A 387 19.68 15.88 14.14
C LEU A 387 20.33 17.26 13.99
N LYS A 388 21.61 17.41 14.34
CA LYS A 388 22.34 18.68 14.17
C LYS A 388 22.43 19.10 12.71
N ARG A 389 22.71 18.16 11.80
CA ARG A 389 22.78 18.43 10.35
C ARG A 389 21.44 18.82 9.73
N SER A 390 20.31 18.47 10.35
CA SER A 390 18.98 18.85 9.85
C SER A 390 18.73 20.36 9.80
N VAL A 391 19.57 21.16 10.46
CA VAL A 391 19.51 22.63 10.49
C VAL A 391 20.78 23.30 9.99
N CYS A 392 21.67 22.54 9.33
CA CYS A 392 22.93 23.04 8.77
C CYS A 392 23.03 22.83 7.26
N ASP A 393 23.83 23.65 6.58
CA ASP A 393 24.24 23.44 5.18
C ASP A 393 25.30 22.33 5.03
N GLU A 394 25.72 22.04 3.79
CA GLU A 394 26.73 21.02 3.49
C GLU A 394 28.09 21.31 4.14
N GLU A 395 28.39 22.57 4.44
CA GLU A 395 29.60 23.01 5.15
C GLU A 395 29.44 23.03 6.68
N GLY A 396 28.26 22.66 7.21
CA GLY A 396 27.97 22.59 8.64
C GLY A 396 27.59 23.91 9.30
N ARG A 397 27.35 24.99 8.53
CA ARG A 397 26.86 26.28 9.04
C ARG A 397 25.35 26.24 9.22
N LEU A 398 24.86 26.93 10.25
CA LEU A 398 23.42 26.99 10.52
C LEU A 398 22.67 27.70 9.39
N LEU A 399 21.54 27.11 8.98
CA LEU A 399 20.59 27.72 8.05
C LEU A 399 19.96 28.96 8.70
N ASP A 400 19.52 29.91 7.86
CA ASP A 400 19.00 31.19 8.35
C ASP A 400 17.79 31.01 9.28
N GLY A 401 17.78 31.76 10.39
CA GLY A 401 16.78 31.65 11.45
C GLY A 401 16.76 30.34 12.24
N CYS A 402 17.64 29.37 11.94
CA CYS A 402 17.76 28.13 12.70
C CYS A 402 18.68 28.26 13.90
N THR A 403 18.41 27.47 14.95
CA THR A 403 19.26 27.37 16.13
C THR A 403 19.57 25.91 16.42
N CYS A 404 20.78 25.65 16.93
CA CYS A 404 21.21 24.35 17.39
C CYS A 404 22.00 24.54 18.67
N GLU A 405 21.48 24.02 19.78
CA GLU A 405 22.10 24.15 21.09
C GLU A 405 21.96 22.86 21.88
N THR A 406 22.77 22.72 22.92
CA THR A 406 22.66 21.63 23.89
C THR A 406 22.05 22.21 25.15
N VAL A 407 20.90 21.68 25.56
CA VAL A 407 20.12 22.14 26.71
C VAL A 407 20.03 21.05 27.76
N VAL A 408 19.87 21.44 29.02
CA VAL A 408 19.69 20.49 30.13
C VAL A 408 18.27 20.64 30.67
N LEU A 409 17.45 19.62 30.50
CA LEU A 409 16.07 19.55 30.99
C LEU A 409 16.03 18.58 32.18
N ASN A 410 15.69 19.07 33.37
CA ASN A 410 15.67 18.31 34.63
C ASN A 410 16.88 17.39 34.88
N GLY A 411 18.08 17.88 34.53
CA GLY A 411 19.34 17.14 34.72
C GLY A 411 19.74 16.22 33.56
N THR A 412 18.93 16.13 32.52
CA THR A 412 19.20 15.33 31.31
C THR A 412 19.61 16.24 30.15
N GLU A 413 20.70 15.89 29.44
CA GLU A 413 21.18 16.64 28.27
C GLU A 413 20.37 16.30 27.01
N PHE A 414 19.89 17.32 26.31
CA PHE A 414 19.22 17.22 25.02
C PHE A 414 19.95 18.08 23.98
N VAL A 415 19.93 17.64 22.73
CA VAL A 415 20.17 18.54 21.59
C VAL A 415 18.86 19.18 21.20
N LYS A 416 18.78 20.51 21.31
CA LYS A 416 17.65 21.31 20.85
C LYS A 416 18.01 21.91 19.50
N VAL A 417 17.26 21.54 18.48
CA VAL A 417 17.27 22.23 17.18
C VAL A 417 15.96 22.95 16.99
N SER A 418 16.01 24.16 16.45
CA SER A 418 14.80 24.90 16.11
C SER A 418 14.93 25.48 14.72
N SER A 419 13.90 25.32 13.90
CA SER A 419 13.84 25.85 12.55
C SER A 419 12.53 26.64 12.33
N PRO A 420 12.59 27.82 11.69
CA PRO A 420 11.39 28.49 11.23
C PRO A 420 10.75 27.63 10.14
N GLN A 421 9.43 27.59 10.12
CA GLN A 421 8.62 26.90 9.12
C GLN A 421 7.63 27.91 8.55
N ARG A 422 7.44 27.90 7.24
CA ARG A 422 6.46 28.78 6.59
C ARG A 422 5.47 27.90 5.87
N ILE A 423 4.21 27.99 6.27
CA ILE A 423 3.10 27.34 5.59
C ILE A 423 2.46 28.39 4.68
N SER A 424 2.44 28.11 3.39
CA SER A 424 1.72 28.93 2.41
C SER A 424 0.22 28.79 2.60
N LEU A 425 -0.49 29.92 2.64
CA LEU A 425 -1.94 30.00 2.56
C LEU A 425 -2.34 30.59 1.19
N THR A 426 -3.57 30.31 0.76
CA THR A 426 -4.13 30.89 -0.46
C THR A 426 -4.07 32.43 -0.44
N GLY A 427 -3.65 33.02 -1.57
CA GLY A 427 -3.63 34.48 -1.75
C GLY A 427 -2.36 35.20 -1.26
N LYS A 428 -1.17 34.57 -1.36
CA LYS A 428 0.13 35.12 -0.89
C LYS A 428 0.21 35.36 0.62
N LYS A 429 -0.64 34.69 1.39
CA LYS A 429 -0.63 34.74 2.86
C LYS A 429 0.25 33.61 3.38
N TRP A 430 0.87 33.83 4.52
CA TRP A 430 1.76 32.83 5.13
C TRP A 430 1.45 32.71 6.62
N ILE A 431 1.49 31.48 7.12
CA ILE A 431 1.59 31.19 8.55
C ILE A 431 3.05 30.92 8.84
N GLU A 432 3.61 31.70 9.76
CA GLU A 432 4.91 31.40 10.32
C GLU A 432 4.75 30.49 11.53
N ALA A 433 5.40 29.35 11.48
CA ALA A 433 5.49 28.43 12.60
C ALA A 433 6.95 28.20 12.94
N ARG A 434 7.19 27.61 14.11
CA ARG A 434 8.50 27.18 14.54
C ARG A 434 8.41 25.72 14.93
N ARG A 435 9.25 24.91 14.28
CA ARG A 435 9.48 23.52 14.66
C ARG A 435 10.67 23.49 15.60
N THR A 436 10.49 22.93 16.78
CA THR A 436 11.56 22.74 17.77
C THR A 436 11.63 21.25 18.10
N THR A 437 12.82 20.67 17.98
CA THR A 437 13.05 19.25 18.24
C THR A 437 14.10 19.11 19.33
N TYR A 438 13.76 18.34 20.38
CA TYR A 438 14.68 17.94 21.43
C TYR A 438 15.03 16.47 21.23
N GLY A 439 16.30 16.18 21.01
CA GLY A 439 16.82 14.82 20.90
C GLY A 439 17.66 14.44 22.11
N TYR A 440 17.26 13.38 22.80
CA TYR A 440 18.05 12.71 23.82
C TYR A 440 18.59 11.40 23.26
N TYR A 441 19.91 11.22 23.36
CA TYR A 441 20.61 10.04 22.84
C TYR A 441 21.64 9.58 23.87
N LYS A 442 21.49 8.37 24.40
CA LYS A 442 22.43 7.76 25.36
C LYS A 442 22.91 6.42 24.83
N ASP A 443 24.22 6.20 24.84
CA ASP A 443 24.84 4.92 24.48
C ASP A 443 24.79 3.91 25.64
N ASN A 444 24.75 2.61 25.30
CA ASN A 444 24.92 1.46 26.20
C ASN A 444 23.94 1.37 27.39
N PRO A 445 22.69 0.85 27.19
CA PRO A 445 22.04 0.51 25.93
C PRO A 445 21.63 1.77 25.14
N LEU A 446 21.45 1.65 23.81
CA LEU A 446 21.02 2.79 23.01
C LEU A 446 19.60 3.19 23.38
N ARG A 447 19.47 4.39 23.94
CA ARG A 447 18.18 5.03 24.23
C ARG A 447 18.04 6.31 23.43
N CYS A 448 16.95 6.41 22.69
CA CYS A 448 16.59 7.59 21.92
C CYS A 448 15.24 8.12 22.38
N MET A 449 15.16 9.42 22.63
CA MET A 449 13.88 10.10 22.79
C MET A 449 13.87 11.38 21.97
N THR A 450 12.81 11.58 21.18
CA THR A 450 12.63 12.78 20.37
C THR A 450 11.33 13.47 20.78
N ILE A 451 11.41 14.74 21.18
CA ILE A 451 10.25 15.60 21.41
C ILE A 451 10.18 16.57 20.24
N VAL A 452 9.09 16.56 19.49
CA VAL A 452 8.87 17.50 18.37
C VAL A 452 7.73 18.44 18.73
N GLN A 453 7.99 19.73 18.64
CA GLN A 453 7.09 20.82 18.98
C GLN A 453 6.83 21.68 17.75
N TRP A 454 5.56 21.98 17.51
CA TRP A 454 5.12 22.87 16.44
C TRP A 454 4.31 24.04 17.00
N ALA A 455 4.87 25.25 16.93
CA ALA A 455 4.24 26.44 17.49
C ALA A 455 4.05 27.55 16.44
N THR A 456 2.82 28.02 16.27
CA THR A 456 2.45 29.08 15.31
C THR A 456 2.55 30.49 15.89
N SER A 457 2.80 30.64 17.19
CA SER A 457 2.94 31.94 17.84
C SER A 457 3.91 31.91 19.03
N GLU A 458 4.39 33.08 19.44
CA GLU A 458 5.34 33.22 20.55
C GLU A 458 4.78 32.77 21.91
N PRO A 459 3.51 33.06 22.26
CA PRO A 459 2.90 32.50 23.47
C PRO A 459 2.89 30.96 23.52
N PHE A 460 2.55 30.28 22.42
CA PHE A 460 2.62 28.81 22.35
C PHE A 460 4.04 28.28 22.46
N ARG A 461 5.03 28.99 21.92
CA ARG A 461 6.46 28.62 22.09
C ARG A 461 6.87 28.63 23.55
N LYS A 462 6.46 29.67 24.31
CA LYS A 462 6.75 29.73 25.75
C LYS A 462 6.07 28.60 26.52
N GLU A 463 4.80 28.34 26.23
CA GLU A 463 4.04 27.26 26.87
C GLU A 463 4.65 25.88 26.57
N MET A 464 5.08 25.65 25.33
CA MET A 464 5.80 24.45 24.92
C MET A 464 7.20 24.34 25.53
N ASP A 465 7.93 25.44 25.71
CA ASP A 465 9.20 25.45 26.43
C ASP A 465 8.99 25.10 27.91
N GLU A 466 7.89 25.55 28.53
CA GLU A 466 7.51 25.14 29.90
C GLU A 466 7.14 23.65 29.98
N MET A 467 6.45 23.11 28.97
CA MET A 467 6.22 21.66 28.86
C MET A 467 7.55 20.93 28.76
N ALA A 468 8.46 21.36 27.87
CA ALA A 468 9.79 20.77 27.69
C ALA A 468 10.60 20.80 28.99
N GLN A 469 10.60 21.91 29.73
CA GLN A 469 11.27 22.02 31.03
C GLN A 469 10.70 21.08 32.10
N SER A 470 9.47 20.61 31.95
CA SER A 470 8.88 19.64 32.85
C SER A 470 9.21 18.18 32.52
N PHE A 471 9.87 17.91 31.40
CA PHE A 471 10.26 16.56 31.02
C PHE A 471 11.29 15.98 31.96
N PHE A 472 11.03 14.75 32.38
CA PHE A 472 11.92 13.96 33.21
C PHE A 472 12.01 12.56 32.60
N ILE A 473 13.25 12.09 32.37
CA ILE A 473 13.52 10.72 31.96
C ILE A 473 14.06 9.99 33.18
N ARG A 474 13.37 8.93 33.60
CA ARG A 474 13.85 8.05 34.67
C ARG A 474 15.03 7.23 34.14
N GLU A 475 16.22 7.49 34.67
CA GLU A 475 17.32 6.55 34.50
C GLU A 475 16.95 5.22 35.19
N PRO A 476 17.25 4.07 34.56
CA PRO A 476 16.84 2.76 35.05
C PRO A 476 17.50 2.40 36.39
#